data_AF-A0A9N9Z6R9-F1
#
_entry.id   AF-A0A9N9Z6R9-F1
#
_cell.length_a   1.000
_cell.length_b   1.000
_cell.length_c   1.000
_cell.angle_alpha   90.00
_cell.angle_beta   90.00
_cell.angle_gamma   90.00
#
_symmetry.space_group_name_H-M   'P 1'
#
loop_
_entity.id
_entity.type
_entity.pdbx_description
1 polymer ?
#
loop_
_entity_poly.entity_id
_entity_poly.type
_entity_poly.pdbx_seq_one_letter_code
_entity_poly.pdbx_strand_id
1 'polypeptide(L)'
;LWAHPFGADVRVVTSTMSFMVHRDIVTAQSGWFRDNLPPANEDGSIVDITLTCAPETTAYCLRFMYTQRIEICDESEPSDPAHLSRCALVYCAAVYLRVKGMVAHILRVIENTANDLARMITSRVLDHEGQSIWWFDFGPNHLYGALDIMYGQSSQELMKPFRLAMGGIFDATLFWLLARPQFVHQLASQEWMIWMPKILADQIEYRQLRERSYSWTGSVIPDDAALDTLLANDTLLRIVA
;
A
#
# COMPACT_ATOMS: atom_id res chain seq x y z
N LEU A 1 -7.20 19.13 15.04
CA LEU A 1 -7.26 19.72 13.69
C LEU A 1 -7.98 18.81 12.68
N TRP A 2 -7.66 17.52 12.56
CA TRP A 2 -8.43 16.63 11.66
C TRP A 2 -9.91 16.48 12.06
N ALA A 3 -10.19 16.06 13.30
CA ALA A 3 -11.56 15.80 13.76
C ALA A 3 -12.43 17.08 13.82
N HIS A 4 -11.79 18.22 14.06
CA HIS A 4 -12.42 19.53 14.14
C HIS A 4 -11.57 20.53 13.34
N PRO A 5 -11.88 20.74 12.05
CA PRO A 5 -11.06 21.50 11.11
C PRO A 5 -11.29 23.02 11.25
N PHE A 6 -11.16 23.53 12.48
CA PHE A 6 -11.24 24.97 12.73
C PHE A 6 -10.07 25.69 12.06
N GLY A 7 -10.38 26.71 11.25
CA GLY A 7 -9.37 27.47 10.50
C GLY A 7 -8.88 26.79 9.22
N ALA A 8 -9.60 25.76 8.73
CA ALA A 8 -9.31 25.17 7.43
C ALA A 8 -9.55 26.18 6.30
N ASP A 9 -8.58 26.27 5.40
CA ASP A 9 -8.51 27.22 4.28
C ASP A 9 -8.63 26.52 2.91
N VAL A 10 -8.70 25.19 2.91
CA VAL A 10 -8.86 24.36 1.71
C VAL A 10 -10.00 23.37 1.90
N ARG A 11 -10.83 23.23 0.85
CA ARG A 11 -11.84 22.17 0.75
C ARG A 11 -11.46 21.22 -0.38
N VAL A 12 -11.18 19.99 -0.01
CA VAL A 12 -10.94 18.89 -0.94
C VAL A 12 -12.27 18.23 -1.25
N VAL A 13 -12.68 18.27 -2.51
CA VAL A 13 -13.90 17.66 -3.02
C VAL A 13 -13.54 16.40 -3.79
N THR A 14 -14.23 15.30 -3.49
CA THR A 14 -14.23 14.07 -4.29
C THR A 14 -15.62 13.88 -4.89
N SER A 15 -15.86 12.78 -5.60
CA SER A 15 -17.17 12.53 -6.22
C SER A 15 -18.35 12.54 -5.24
N THR A 16 -18.17 12.01 -4.04
CA THR A 16 -19.26 11.86 -3.04
C THR A 16 -18.94 12.47 -1.67
N MET A 17 -17.69 12.87 -1.41
CA MET A 17 -17.26 13.41 -0.12
C MET A 17 -16.55 14.75 -0.26
N SER A 18 -16.59 15.56 0.79
CA SER A 18 -15.79 16.78 0.90
C SER A 18 -15.10 16.85 2.26
N PHE A 19 -13.88 17.38 2.28
CA PHE A 19 -13.02 17.44 3.45
C PHE A 19 -12.45 18.85 3.61
N MET A 20 -12.59 19.41 4.80
CA MET A 20 -11.97 20.68 5.19
C MET A 20 -10.56 20.41 5.73
N VAL A 21 -9.55 21.00 5.13
CA VAL A 21 -8.13 20.78 5.46
C VAL A 21 -7.35 22.10 5.48
N HIS A 22 -6.16 22.06 6.07
CA HIS A 22 -5.24 23.18 6.22
C HIS A 22 -4.11 23.04 5.21
N ARG A 23 -3.89 24.08 4.40
CA ARG A 23 -2.83 24.17 3.39
C ARG A 23 -1.47 23.78 3.94
N ASP A 24 -1.07 24.35 5.07
CA ASP A 24 0.27 24.16 5.65
C ASP A 24 0.55 22.70 6.00
N ILE A 25 -0.48 21.96 6.40
CA ILE A 25 -0.35 20.54 6.74
C ILE A 25 -0.26 19.70 5.46
N VAL A 26 -1.18 19.90 4.51
CA VAL A 26 -1.25 19.04 3.33
C VAL A 26 -0.08 19.27 2.37
N THR A 27 0.37 20.51 2.17
CA THR A 27 1.51 20.84 1.29
C THR A 27 2.87 20.41 1.85
N ALA A 28 3.00 20.37 3.18
CA ALA A 28 4.18 19.83 3.84
C ALA A 28 4.31 18.32 3.62
N GLN A 29 3.20 17.59 3.66
CA GLN A 29 3.15 16.13 3.62
C GLN A 29 3.00 15.53 2.21
N SER A 30 2.45 16.29 1.26
CA SER A 30 2.14 15.83 -0.10
C SER A 30 2.83 16.68 -1.14
N GLY A 31 3.59 16.02 -2.02
CA GLY A 31 4.11 16.66 -3.23
C GLY A 31 3.00 17.13 -4.17
N TRP A 32 1.90 16.38 -4.26
CA TRP A 32 0.77 16.75 -5.13
C TRP A 32 0.13 18.06 -4.70
N PHE A 33 -0.21 18.22 -3.43
CA PHE A 33 -0.80 19.47 -2.94
C PHE A 33 0.18 20.64 -3.06
N ARG A 34 1.47 20.43 -2.83
CA ARG A 34 2.49 21.47 -2.99
C ARG A 34 2.52 22.07 -4.39
N ASP A 35 2.36 21.23 -5.41
CA ASP A 35 2.49 21.66 -6.80
C ASP A 35 1.15 22.10 -7.43
N ASN A 36 0.02 21.62 -6.91
CA ASN A 36 -1.30 21.81 -7.56
C ASN A 36 -2.27 22.67 -6.76
N LEU A 37 -2.00 22.96 -5.49
CA LEU A 37 -2.88 23.82 -4.70
C LEU A 37 -2.70 25.28 -5.14
N PRO A 38 -3.75 25.96 -5.62
CA PRO A 38 -3.62 27.37 -6.03
C PRO A 38 -3.33 28.24 -4.81
N PRO A 39 -2.87 29.50 -4.98
CA PRO A 39 -2.67 30.43 -3.86
C PRO A 39 -3.92 30.59 -2.98
N ALA A 40 -3.74 31.06 -1.75
CA ALA A 40 -4.87 31.41 -0.90
C ALA A 40 -5.65 32.59 -1.49
N ASN A 41 -6.98 32.60 -1.33
CA ASN A 41 -7.81 33.70 -1.79
C ASN A 41 -7.57 34.94 -0.90
N GLU A 42 -7.48 36.12 -1.53
CA GLU A 42 -7.17 37.39 -0.83
C GLU A 42 -8.24 37.79 0.20
N ASP A 43 -9.48 37.36 -0.01
CA ASP A 43 -10.61 37.60 0.87
C ASP A 43 -10.69 36.61 2.06
N GLY A 44 -9.76 35.66 2.15
CA GLY A 44 -9.73 34.60 3.16
C GLY A 44 -10.78 33.51 2.94
N SER A 45 -11.43 33.48 1.77
CA SER A 45 -12.36 32.42 1.42
C SER A 45 -11.63 31.08 1.18
N ILE A 46 -12.39 30.00 1.32
CA ILE A 46 -11.87 28.64 1.18
C ILE A 46 -11.49 28.37 -0.29
N VAL A 47 -10.34 27.74 -0.48
CA VAL A 47 -9.89 27.24 -1.79
C VAL A 47 -10.47 25.86 -2.04
N ASP A 48 -11.20 25.70 -3.14
CA ASP A 48 -11.75 24.41 -3.56
C ASP A 48 -10.81 23.69 -4.52
N ILE A 49 -10.62 22.40 -4.29
CA ILE A 49 -9.93 21.52 -5.24
C ILE A 49 -10.68 20.19 -5.38
N THR A 50 -10.68 19.66 -6.59
CA THR A 50 -11.33 18.38 -6.90
C THR A 50 -10.30 17.30 -7.15
N LEU A 51 -10.43 16.17 -6.44
CA LEU A 51 -9.63 14.97 -6.67
C LEU A 51 -10.47 13.90 -7.37
N THR A 52 -9.84 13.16 -8.28
CA THR A 52 -10.46 12.05 -9.02
C THR A 52 -10.25 10.69 -8.36
N CYS A 53 -9.52 10.65 -7.24
CA CYS A 53 -9.31 9.43 -6.46
C CYS A 53 -10.63 8.94 -5.82
N ALA A 54 -10.66 7.66 -5.46
CA ALA A 54 -11.76 7.13 -4.66
C ALA A 54 -11.91 7.95 -3.36
N PRO A 55 -13.14 8.33 -2.98
CA PRO A 55 -13.41 9.17 -1.81
C PRO A 55 -12.80 8.63 -0.52
N GLU A 56 -12.92 7.32 -0.29
CA GLU A 56 -12.45 6.65 0.93
C GLU A 56 -10.93 6.62 1.02
N THR A 57 -10.22 6.32 -0.07
CA THR A 57 -8.75 6.32 -0.07
C THR A 57 -8.19 7.73 0.11
N THR A 58 -8.87 8.73 -0.48
CA THR A 58 -8.57 10.14 -0.25
C THR A 58 -8.70 10.50 1.23
N ALA A 59 -9.79 10.06 1.89
CA ALA A 59 -9.99 10.29 3.32
C ALA A 59 -8.85 9.73 4.17
N TYR A 60 -8.40 8.50 3.87
CA TYR A 60 -7.27 7.89 4.57
C TYR A 60 -5.96 8.65 4.35
N CYS A 61 -5.66 9.07 3.13
CA CYS A 61 -4.47 9.87 2.85
C CYS A 61 -4.50 11.21 3.59
N LEU A 62 -5.62 11.93 3.53
CA LEU A 62 -5.77 13.20 4.24
C LEU A 62 -5.62 12.99 5.75
N ARG A 63 -6.30 12.00 6.33
CA ARG A 63 -6.18 11.68 7.76
C ARG A 63 -4.76 11.33 8.16
N PHE A 64 -4.04 10.59 7.33
CA PHE A 64 -2.63 10.23 7.59
C PHE A 64 -1.75 11.47 7.70
N MET A 65 -1.92 12.48 6.84
CA MET A 65 -1.13 13.72 6.90
C MET A 65 -1.22 14.42 8.27
N TYR A 66 -2.33 14.24 8.99
CA TYR A 66 -2.54 14.82 10.33
C TYR A 66 -2.11 13.90 11.47
N THR A 67 -2.21 12.59 11.29
CA THR A 67 -2.18 11.63 12.40
C THR A 67 -1.05 10.62 12.30
N GLN A 68 -0.43 10.47 11.11
CA GLN A 68 0.57 9.46 10.79
C GLN A 68 0.09 8.03 11.07
N ARG A 69 -1.23 7.80 10.98
CA ARG A 69 -1.89 6.50 11.20
C ARG A 69 -2.82 6.14 10.05
N ILE A 70 -2.91 4.85 9.75
CA ILE A 70 -3.81 4.26 8.77
C ILE A 70 -4.55 3.12 9.46
N GLU A 71 -5.59 3.41 10.24
CA GLU A 71 -6.27 2.41 11.10
C GLU A 71 -6.69 1.14 10.35
N ILE A 72 -7.20 1.29 9.12
CA ILE A 72 -7.61 0.18 8.26
C ILE A 72 -6.46 -0.77 7.87
N CYS A 73 -5.21 -0.32 7.97
CA CYS A 73 -4.00 -1.12 7.76
C CYS A 73 -3.31 -1.47 9.08
N ASP A 74 -3.25 -0.55 10.04
CA ASP A 74 -2.48 -0.68 11.28
C ASP A 74 -3.13 -1.64 12.29
N GLU A 75 -4.46 -1.67 12.32
CA GLU A 75 -5.24 -2.42 13.31
C GLU A 75 -5.80 -3.72 12.74
N SER A 76 -5.57 -3.99 11.45
CA SER A 76 -6.00 -5.23 10.80
C SER A 76 -5.14 -6.40 11.28
N GLU A 77 -5.80 -7.52 11.60
CA GLU A 77 -5.08 -8.76 11.87
C GLU A 77 -4.30 -9.18 10.61
N PRO A 78 -3.08 -9.73 10.74
CA PRO A 78 -2.31 -10.20 9.58
C PRO A 78 -3.05 -11.26 8.75
N SER A 79 -4.00 -11.99 9.37
CA SER A 79 -4.87 -12.97 8.72
C SER A 79 -6.16 -12.40 8.12
N ASP A 80 -6.50 -11.13 8.35
CA ASP A 80 -7.74 -10.52 7.82
C ASP A 80 -7.70 -10.54 6.27
N PRO A 81 -8.61 -11.25 5.58
CA PRO A 81 -8.63 -11.36 4.13
C PRO A 81 -8.64 -10.02 3.37
N ALA A 82 -9.05 -8.91 3.97
CA ALA A 82 -9.05 -7.62 3.29
C ALA A 82 -7.75 -6.82 3.48
N HIS A 83 -6.88 -7.20 4.42
CA HIS A 83 -5.74 -6.39 4.86
C HIS A 83 -4.77 -6.00 3.74
N LEU A 84 -4.26 -6.96 2.97
CA LEU A 84 -3.31 -6.67 1.89
C LEU A 84 -3.95 -5.84 0.76
N SER A 85 -5.21 -6.13 0.43
CA SER A 85 -5.98 -5.37 -0.56
C SER A 85 -6.19 -3.91 -0.12
N ARG A 86 -6.52 -3.68 1.16
CA ARG A 86 -6.62 -2.32 1.75
C ARG A 86 -5.28 -1.61 1.67
N CYS A 87 -4.19 -2.27 2.06
CA CYS A 87 -2.84 -1.71 1.96
C CYS A 87 -2.50 -1.32 0.51
N ALA A 88 -2.83 -2.18 -0.48
CA ALA A 88 -2.59 -1.90 -1.89
C ALA A 88 -3.40 -0.68 -2.39
N LEU A 89 -4.70 -0.60 -2.07
CA LEU A 89 -5.55 0.54 -2.46
C LEU A 89 -5.03 1.86 -1.88
N VAL A 90 -4.69 1.84 -0.59
CA VAL A 90 -4.20 3.04 0.11
C VAL A 90 -2.79 3.41 -0.39
N TYR A 91 -1.95 2.43 -0.74
CA TYR A 91 -0.65 2.66 -1.36
C TYR A 91 -0.80 3.40 -2.70
N CYS A 92 -1.72 2.96 -3.57
CA CYS A 92 -1.99 3.63 -4.85
C CYS A 92 -2.37 5.11 -4.65
N ALA A 93 -3.24 5.40 -3.67
CA ALA A 93 -3.64 6.77 -3.35
C ALA A 93 -2.47 7.60 -2.76
N ALA A 94 -1.64 6.99 -1.90
CA ALA A 94 -0.46 7.62 -1.33
C ALA A 94 0.58 7.98 -2.40
N VAL A 95 0.79 7.09 -3.38
CA VAL A 95 1.65 7.35 -4.54
C VAL A 95 1.07 8.49 -5.39
N TYR A 96 -0.22 8.44 -5.73
CA TYR A 96 -0.88 9.46 -6.55
C TYR A 96 -0.78 10.85 -5.90
N LEU A 97 -1.07 10.94 -4.59
CA LEU A 97 -0.96 12.18 -3.82
C LEU A 97 0.48 12.49 -3.38
N ARG A 98 1.47 11.67 -3.75
CA ARG A 98 2.89 11.83 -3.38
C ARG A 98 3.10 12.05 -1.89
N VAL A 99 2.50 11.19 -1.07
CA VAL A 99 2.58 11.22 0.40
C VAL A 99 3.67 10.25 0.85
N LYS A 100 4.93 10.68 0.76
CA LYS A 100 6.10 9.81 1.00
C LYS A 100 6.04 9.05 2.32
N GLY A 101 5.71 9.75 3.42
CA GLY A 101 5.61 9.14 4.74
C GLY A 101 4.59 8.00 4.81
N MET A 102 3.48 8.14 4.07
CA MET A 102 2.44 7.12 4.00
C MET A 102 2.87 5.91 3.17
N VAL A 103 3.56 6.14 2.06
CA VAL A 103 4.16 5.08 1.23
C VAL A 103 5.13 4.24 2.08
N ALA A 104 6.09 4.88 2.74
CA ALA A 104 7.04 4.20 3.62
C ALA A 104 6.35 3.44 4.76
N HIS A 105 5.30 4.03 5.36
CA HIS A 105 4.52 3.41 6.43
C HIS A 105 3.82 2.14 5.96
N ILE A 106 3.13 2.17 4.82
CA ILE A 106 2.42 1.00 4.28
C ILE A 106 3.41 -0.12 3.95
N LEU A 107 4.56 0.18 3.36
CA LEU A 107 5.58 -0.83 3.07
C LEU A 107 6.05 -1.52 4.36
N ARG A 108 6.18 -0.76 5.46
CA ARG A 108 6.52 -1.31 6.78
C ARG A 108 5.39 -2.16 7.37
N VAL A 109 4.14 -1.77 7.18
CA VAL A 109 2.98 -2.59 7.56
C VAL A 109 3.02 -3.93 6.83
N ILE A 110 3.30 -3.95 5.53
CA ILE A 110 3.42 -5.21 4.75
C ILE A 110 4.59 -6.06 5.24
N GLU A 111 5.76 -5.47 5.48
CA GLU A 111 6.93 -6.20 6.00
C GLU A 111 6.66 -6.82 7.38
N ASN A 112 6.00 -6.07 8.27
CA ASN A 112 5.58 -6.59 9.58
C ASN A 112 4.54 -7.71 9.43
N THR A 113 3.58 -7.55 8.52
CA THR A 113 2.55 -8.57 8.22
C THR A 113 3.21 -9.86 7.74
N ALA A 114 4.24 -9.79 6.90
CA ALA A 114 5.01 -10.96 6.45
C ALA A 114 5.70 -11.67 7.62
N ASN A 115 6.34 -10.92 8.51
CA ASN A 115 6.98 -11.49 9.71
C ASN A 115 5.96 -12.15 10.64
N ASP A 116 4.79 -11.55 10.80
CA ASP A 116 3.72 -12.08 11.64
C ASP A 116 3.13 -13.36 11.05
N LEU A 117 2.85 -13.37 9.75
CA LEU A 117 2.39 -14.56 9.02
C LEU A 117 3.40 -15.70 9.10
N ALA A 118 4.69 -15.42 8.90
CA ALA A 118 5.74 -16.43 9.03
C ALA A 118 5.73 -17.07 10.43
N ARG A 119 5.69 -16.25 11.49
CA ARG A 119 5.61 -16.74 12.88
C ARG A 119 4.38 -17.59 13.14
N MET A 120 3.20 -17.12 12.69
CA MET A 120 1.94 -17.85 12.87
C MET A 120 1.90 -19.17 12.11
N ILE A 121 2.42 -19.21 10.88
CA ILE A 121 2.45 -20.45 10.09
C ILE A 121 3.43 -21.43 10.71
N THR A 122 4.63 -20.97 11.09
CA THR A 122 5.63 -21.84 11.73
C THR A 122 5.11 -22.43 13.04
N SER A 123 4.49 -21.65 13.93
CA SER A 123 3.95 -22.18 15.19
C SER A 123 2.86 -23.23 14.94
N ARG A 124 1.92 -22.95 14.03
CA ARG A 124 0.78 -23.85 13.75
C ARG A 124 1.18 -25.12 13.01
N VAL A 125 2.20 -25.07 12.15
CA VAL A 125 2.77 -26.27 11.52
C VAL A 125 3.36 -27.21 12.57
N LEU A 126 3.98 -26.65 13.62
CA LEU A 126 4.52 -27.42 14.74
C LEU A 126 3.40 -27.98 15.63
N ASP A 127 2.34 -27.21 15.85
CA ASP A 127 1.24 -27.57 16.77
C ASP A 127 0.16 -28.49 16.17
N HIS A 128 0.26 -28.88 14.89
CA HIS A 128 -0.70 -29.75 14.18
C HIS A 128 -2.16 -29.27 14.15
N GLU A 129 -2.45 -28.02 14.56
CA GLU A 129 -3.79 -27.40 14.47
C GLU A 129 -4.10 -26.94 13.04
N GLY A 130 -4.23 -27.89 12.12
CA GLY A 130 -4.26 -27.67 10.68
C GLY A 130 -5.58 -27.22 10.06
N GLN A 131 -6.61 -26.85 10.84
CA GLN A 131 -7.99 -26.73 10.33
C GLN A 131 -8.82 -25.53 10.84
N SER A 132 -8.23 -24.35 11.04
CA SER A 132 -9.07 -23.15 11.27
C SER A 132 -9.76 -22.68 9.98
N ILE A 133 -11.04 -22.31 10.06
CA ILE A 133 -11.89 -21.89 8.93
C ILE A 133 -11.37 -20.64 8.21
N TRP A 134 -10.67 -19.75 8.93
CA TRP A 134 -10.09 -18.50 8.40
C TRP A 134 -9.05 -18.71 7.28
N TRP A 135 -8.53 -19.94 7.12
CA TRP A 135 -7.45 -20.25 6.18
C TRP A 135 -7.90 -20.56 4.76
N PHE A 136 -9.18 -20.91 4.57
CA PHE A 136 -9.76 -21.16 3.24
C PHE A 136 -9.85 -19.87 2.41
N ASP A 137 -9.97 -18.73 3.08
CA ASP A 137 -10.11 -17.41 2.43
C ASP A 137 -8.76 -16.74 2.15
N PHE A 138 -7.65 -17.24 2.69
CA PHE A 138 -6.36 -16.56 2.56
C PHE A 138 -5.86 -16.49 1.11
N GLY A 139 -5.78 -17.62 0.40
CA GLY A 139 -5.42 -17.61 -1.04
C GLY A 139 -6.41 -16.79 -1.90
N PRO A 140 -7.71 -17.17 -1.94
CA PRO A 140 -8.69 -16.54 -2.80
C PRO A 140 -9.03 -15.09 -2.48
N ASN A 141 -9.08 -14.69 -1.20
CA ASN A 141 -9.56 -13.36 -0.81
C ASN A 141 -8.42 -12.44 -0.34
N HIS A 142 -7.43 -12.97 0.38
CA HIS A 142 -6.33 -12.17 0.92
C HIS A 142 -5.28 -11.78 -0.12
N LEU A 143 -4.80 -12.76 -0.91
CA LEU A 143 -3.80 -12.49 -1.93
C LEU A 143 -4.41 -11.93 -3.21
N TYR A 144 -5.49 -12.53 -3.70
CA TYR A 144 -6.03 -12.21 -5.02
C TYR A 144 -6.32 -10.71 -5.20
N GLY A 145 -7.03 -10.08 -4.25
CA GLY A 145 -7.38 -8.66 -4.36
C GLY A 145 -6.14 -7.76 -4.39
N ALA A 146 -5.13 -8.06 -3.57
CA ALA A 146 -3.88 -7.32 -3.58
C ALA A 146 -3.11 -7.51 -4.90
N LEU A 147 -3.08 -8.73 -5.45
CA LEU A 147 -2.42 -9.02 -6.73
C LEU A 147 -3.11 -8.36 -7.92
N ASP A 148 -4.44 -8.36 -7.92
CA ASP A 148 -5.25 -7.69 -8.94
C ASP A 148 -4.99 -6.18 -8.94
N ILE A 149 -5.01 -5.55 -7.78
CA ILE A 149 -4.68 -4.11 -7.65
C ILE A 149 -3.24 -3.86 -8.11
N MET A 150 -2.28 -4.66 -7.63
CA MET A 150 -0.85 -4.44 -7.81
C MET A 150 -0.40 -4.64 -9.25
N TYR A 151 -0.79 -5.73 -9.88
CA TYR A 151 -0.44 -6.03 -11.27
C TYR A 151 -1.40 -5.42 -12.30
N GLY A 152 -2.57 -4.96 -11.86
CA GLY A 152 -3.54 -4.22 -12.68
C GLY A 152 -3.25 -2.72 -12.80
N GLN A 153 -2.38 -2.13 -11.95
CA GLN A 153 -1.98 -0.73 -12.12
C GLN A 153 -1.28 -0.51 -13.46
N SER A 154 -1.59 0.61 -14.12
CA SER A 154 -0.91 1.02 -15.36
C SER A 154 0.58 1.26 -15.14
N SER A 155 0.93 1.85 -14.00
CA SER A 155 2.32 2.15 -13.64
C SER A 155 2.95 1.04 -12.79
N GLN A 156 3.60 0.08 -13.46
CA GLN A 156 4.31 -0.99 -12.77
C GLN A 156 5.61 -0.52 -12.10
N GLU A 157 6.22 0.59 -12.52
CA GLU A 157 7.39 1.15 -11.83
C GLU A 157 7.03 1.71 -10.44
N LEU A 158 5.92 2.43 -10.33
CA LEU A 158 5.47 2.99 -9.04
C LEU A 158 4.98 1.91 -8.06
N MET A 159 4.46 0.80 -8.59
CA MET A 159 4.07 -0.35 -7.78
C MET A 159 5.23 -1.21 -7.32
N LYS A 160 6.43 -1.04 -7.91
CA LYS A 160 7.57 -1.93 -7.66
C LYS A 160 7.94 -2.05 -6.16
N PRO A 161 8.01 -0.97 -5.35
CA PRO A 161 8.27 -1.12 -3.92
C PRO A 161 7.24 -1.97 -3.19
N PHE A 162 5.96 -1.81 -3.52
CA PHE A 162 4.89 -2.63 -2.94
C PHE A 162 5.01 -4.09 -3.36
N ARG A 163 5.35 -4.37 -4.62
CA ARG A 163 5.61 -5.75 -5.11
C ARG A 163 6.76 -6.41 -4.38
N LEU A 164 7.84 -5.67 -4.16
CA LEU A 164 9.00 -6.17 -3.43
C LEU A 164 8.68 -6.41 -1.95
N ALA A 165 7.88 -5.55 -1.31
CA ALA A 165 7.41 -5.79 0.06
C ALA A 165 6.50 -7.03 0.15
N MET A 166 5.59 -7.23 -0.81
CA MET A 166 4.82 -8.46 -0.98
C MET A 166 5.71 -9.69 -1.18
N GLY A 167 6.96 -9.49 -1.59
CA GLY A 167 8.03 -10.48 -1.63
C GLY A 167 8.08 -11.34 -0.36
N GLY A 168 8.10 -10.68 0.80
CA GLY A 168 8.14 -11.33 2.11
C GLY A 168 6.87 -12.11 2.45
N ILE A 169 5.70 -11.63 2.03
CA ILE A 169 4.41 -12.33 2.22
C ILE A 169 4.48 -13.68 1.51
N PHE A 170 4.88 -13.70 0.24
CA PHE A 170 5.02 -14.94 -0.53
C PHE A 170 6.07 -15.88 0.07
N ASP A 171 7.24 -15.38 0.48
CA ASP A 171 8.25 -16.22 1.15
C ASP A 171 7.70 -16.87 2.43
N ALA A 172 6.87 -16.14 3.19
CA ALA A 172 6.23 -16.64 4.41
C ALA A 172 5.12 -17.66 4.14
N THR A 173 4.32 -17.49 3.08
CA THR A 173 3.07 -18.23 2.91
C THR A 173 3.08 -19.25 1.77
N LEU A 174 3.98 -19.15 0.78
CA LEU A 174 3.89 -19.92 -0.47
C LEU A 174 4.03 -21.43 -0.25
N PHE A 175 5.02 -21.87 0.54
CA PHE A 175 5.20 -23.30 0.81
C PHE A 175 3.94 -23.92 1.45
N TRP A 176 3.30 -23.17 2.34
CA TRP A 176 2.10 -23.59 3.04
C TRP A 176 0.88 -23.59 2.11
N LEU A 177 0.74 -22.58 1.25
CA LEU A 177 -0.31 -22.50 0.23
C LEU A 177 -0.23 -23.67 -0.75
N LEU A 178 0.98 -24.02 -1.20
CA LEU A 178 1.22 -25.15 -2.12
C LEU A 178 0.85 -26.51 -1.52
N ALA A 179 0.85 -26.64 -0.19
CA ALA A 179 0.38 -27.85 0.48
C ALA A 179 -1.16 -28.00 0.45
N ARG A 180 -1.91 -27.02 -0.09
CA ARG A 180 -3.39 -27.02 -0.12
C ARG A 180 -3.91 -27.29 -1.54
N PRO A 181 -4.67 -28.38 -1.76
CA PRO A 181 -5.20 -28.72 -3.09
C PRO A 181 -6.03 -27.60 -3.74
N GLN A 182 -6.81 -26.87 -2.93
CA GLN A 182 -7.66 -25.78 -3.42
C GLN A 182 -6.84 -24.64 -4.04
N PHE A 183 -5.71 -24.28 -3.42
CA PHE A 183 -4.82 -23.26 -3.96
C PHE A 183 -4.13 -23.74 -5.23
N VAL A 184 -3.74 -25.02 -5.30
CA VAL A 184 -3.14 -25.60 -6.51
C VAL A 184 -4.10 -25.50 -7.70
N HIS A 185 -5.41 -25.69 -7.49
CA HIS A 185 -6.40 -25.46 -8.55
C HIS A 185 -6.48 -23.99 -8.99
N GLN A 186 -6.31 -23.03 -8.07
CA GLN A 186 -6.28 -21.60 -8.40
C GLN A 186 -5.07 -21.22 -9.23
N LEU A 187 -3.92 -21.85 -9.01
CA LEU A 187 -2.71 -21.60 -9.83
C LEU A 187 -2.91 -21.92 -11.32
N ALA A 188 -3.90 -22.74 -11.66
CA ALA A 188 -4.28 -23.04 -13.03
C ALA A 188 -5.23 -22.00 -13.66
N SER A 189 -5.69 -21.00 -12.91
CA SER A 189 -6.54 -19.93 -13.46
C SER A 189 -5.75 -19.02 -14.41
N GLN A 190 -6.45 -18.35 -15.31
CA GLN A 190 -5.85 -17.48 -16.31
C GLN A 190 -5.09 -16.30 -15.67
N GLU A 191 -5.66 -15.73 -14.61
CA GLU A 191 -5.10 -14.61 -13.86
C GLU A 191 -3.78 -15.02 -13.18
N TRP A 192 -3.76 -16.18 -12.53
CA TRP A 192 -2.54 -16.70 -11.93
C TRP A 192 -1.46 -17.00 -12.96
N MET A 193 -1.81 -17.50 -14.14
CA MET A 193 -0.85 -17.68 -15.24
C MET A 193 -0.23 -16.35 -15.71
N ILE A 194 -0.96 -15.24 -15.63
CA ILE A 194 -0.46 -13.89 -15.97
C ILE A 194 0.43 -13.34 -14.85
N TRP A 195 0.04 -13.52 -13.58
CA TRP A 195 0.78 -12.97 -12.45
C TRP A 195 2.02 -13.78 -12.10
N MET A 196 1.99 -15.10 -12.22
CA MET A 196 3.06 -15.99 -11.74
C MET A 196 4.46 -15.63 -12.29
N PRO A 197 4.66 -15.36 -13.60
CA PRO A 197 5.99 -14.97 -14.09
C PRO A 197 6.48 -13.65 -13.47
N LYS A 198 5.58 -12.71 -13.22
CA LYS A 198 5.89 -11.42 -12.59
C LYS A 198 6.23 -11.60 -11.12
N ILE A 199 5.44 -12.40 -10.39
CA ILE A 199 5.69 -12.76 -8.99
C ILE A 199 7.06 -13.41 -8.86
N LEU A 200 7.40 -14.38 -9.72
CA LEU A 200 8.71 -15.04 -9.68
C LEU A 200 9.87 -14.08 -9.95
N ALA A 201 9.72 -13.14 -10.90
CA ALA A 201 10.72 -12.11 -11.15
C ALA A 201 10.89 -11.17 -9.93
N ASP A 202 9.79 -10.67 -9.37
CA ASP A 202 9.79 -9.83 -8.17
C ASP A 202 10.39 -10.59 -6.96
N GLN A 203 10.14 -11.90 -6.83
CA GLN A 203 10.71 -12.76 -5.79
C GLN A 203 12.23 -12.89 -5.88
N ILE A 204 12.76 -13.08 -7.10
CA ILE A 204 14.20 -13.15 -7.32
C ILE A 204 14.84 -11.82 -6.92
N GLU A 205 14.26 -10.70 -7.34
CA GLU A 205 14.77 -9.37 -7.00
C GLU A 205 14.67 -9.10 -5.49
N TYR A 206 13.54 -9.42 -4.85
CA TYR A 206 13.34 -9.33 -3.41
C TYR A 206 14.45 -10.07 -2.63
N ARG A 207 14.73 -11.33 -2.99
CA ARG A 207 15.75 -12.13 -2.33
C ARG A 207 17.16 -11.57 -2.55
N GLN A 208 17.47 -11.09 -3.75
CA GLN A 208 18.75 -10.43 -4.03
C GLN A 208 18.91 -9.14 -3.21
N LEU A 209 17.86 -8.34 -3.06
CA LEU A 209 17.89 -7.14 -2.22
C LEU A 209 18.11 -7.51 -0.76
N ARG A 210 17.40 -8.52 -0.27
CA ARG A 210 17.54 -9.00 1.10
C ARG A 210 18.96 -9.52 1.41
N GLU A 211 19.60 -10.20 0.45
CA GLU A 211 20.99 -10.65 0.56
C GLU A 211 22.00 -9.48 0.52
N ARG A 212 21.75 -8.47 -0.32
CA ARG A 212 22.60 -7.28 -0.46
C ARG A 212 22.45 -6.30 0.69
N SER A 213 21.30 -6.28 1.34
CA SER A 213 21.07 -5.58 2.60
C SER A 213 21.88 -6.27 3.70
N TYR A 214 23.21 -6.08 3.69
CA TYR A 214 24.15 -6.44 4.77
C TYR A 214 23.85 -5.72 6.11
N SER A 215 22.68 -5.09 6.24
CA SER A 215 22.25 -4.36 7.42
C SER A 215 21.63 -5.32 8.45
N TRP A 216 21.77 -4.95 9.72
CA TRP A 216 21.16 -5.65 10.85
C TRP A 216 19.62 -5.72 10.79
N THR A 217 18.99 -4.98 9.87
CA THR A 217 17.52 -4.91 9.71
C THR A 217 16.97 -5.82 8.63
N GLY A 218 17.77 -6.23 7.62
CA GLY A 218 17.31 -7.10 6.53
C GLY A 218 16.12 -6.57 5.71
N SER A 219 15.80 -5.28 5.84
CA SER A 219 14.62 -4.67 5.21
C SER A 219 14.85 -4.41 3.72
N VAL A 220 13.79 -4.59 2.93
CA VAL A 220 13.77 -4.32 1.48
C VAL A 220 13.05 -3.01 1.14
N ILE A 221 12.59 -2.29 2.16
CA ILE A 221 11.89 -1.02 2.00
C ILE A 221 12.88 0.02 1.45
N PRO A 222 12.55 0.74 0.37
CA PRO A 222 13.41 1.79 -0.15
C PRO A 222 13.68 2.87 0.89
N ASP A 223 14.88 3.45 0.86
CA ASP A 223 15.21 4.59 1.70
C ASP A 223 14.47 5.87 1.26
N ASP A 224 14.54 6.91 2.09
CA ASP A 224 13.86 8.17 1.84
C ASP A 224 14.27 8.83 0.51
N ALA A 225 15.54 8.68 0.10
CA ALA A 225 16.06 9.26 -1.13
C ALA A 225 15.54 8.53 -2.38
N ALA A 226 15.44 7.20 -2.31
CA ALA A 226 14.84 6.38 -3.35
C ALA A 226 13.34 6.70 -3.49
N LEU A 227 12.62 6.88 -2.38
CA LEU A 227 11.21 7.28 -2.40
C LEU A 227 11.02 8.70 -2.93
N ASP A 228 11.90 9.65 -2.59
CA ASP A 228 11.86 11.01 -3.14
C ASP A 228 12.04 11.00 -4.67
N THR A 229 12.96 10.16 -5.16
CA THR A 229 13.19 10.01 -6.60
C THR A 229 12.00 9.36 -7.32
N LEU A 230 11.41 8.34 -6.71
CA LEU A 230 10.26 7.63 -7.25
C LEU A 230 9.03 8.54 -7.34
N LEU A 231 8.81 9.36 -6.32
CA LEU A 231 7.65 10.25 -6.19
C LEU A 231 7.90 11.65 -6.78
N ALA A 232 9.04 11.89 -7.41
CA ALA A 232 9.32 13.14 -8.10
C ALA A 232 8.34 13.35 -9.27
N ASN A 233 7.94 14.60 -9.48
CA ASN A 233 6.91 14.95 -10.48
C ASN A 233 7.33 14.52 -11.90
N ASP A 234 8.60 14.73 -12.25
CA ASP A 234 9.16 14.35 -13.55
C ASP A 234 9.12 12.84 -13.80
N THR A 235 9.30 12.04 -12.74
CA THR A 235 9.21 10.58 -12.80
C THR A 235 7.77 10.14 -13.07
N LEU A 236 6.80 10.74 -12.37
CA LEU A 236 5.38 10.44 -12.58
C LEU A 236 4.88 10.83 -13.97
N LEU A 237 5.25 12.02 -14.47
CA LEU A 237 4.87 12.49 -15.80
C LEU A 237 5.43 11.58 -16.91
N ARG A 238 6.63 11.01 -16.73
CA ARG A 238 7.23 10.07 -17.67
C ARG A 238 6.57 8.69 -17.67
N ILE A 239 5.97 8.29 -16.55
CA ILE A 239 5.35 6.97 -16.42
C ILE A 239 3.86 6.99 -16.79
N VAL A 240 3.21 8.15 -16.73
CA VAL A 240 1.79 8.34 -17.11
C VAL A 240 1.61 8.72 -18.59
N ALA A 241 2.67 9.20 -19.26
CA ALA A 241 2.70 9.50 -20.70
C ALA A 241 2.92 8.25 -21.56
#